data_AF-A0A5X5WT06-F1
#
_entry.id   AF-A0A5X5WT06-F1
#
_cell.length_a   1.000
_cell.length_b   1.000
_cell.length_c   1.000
_cell.angle_alpha   90.00
_cell.angle_beta   90.00
_cell.angle_gamma   90.00
#
_symmetry.space_group_name_H-M   'P 1'
#
loop_
_entity.id
_entity.type
_entity.pdbx_description
1 polymer ?
#
loop_
_entity_poly.entity_id
_entity_poly.type
_entity_poly.pdbx_seq_one_letter_code
_entity_poly.pdbx_strand_id
1 'polypeptide(L)'
;MTTITKERAELKAFIAGFLSDPAHDNQSSRSMTAEVFRIALASLDADQPVPEKIPKGLAGQIVGLLAHNIGDKLLAQKIWNACRAAMLQGVEQPQNARQNIPENIPDGNSPAIPDDWVMVPKEPTQAMIKAWLSEVANWRGHVAGYKAALAAAPQHEVK
;
A
#
# COMPACT_ATOMS: atom_id res chain seq x y z
N MET A 1 -8.75 -23.83 17.49
CA MET A 1 -9.01 -22.46 17.99
C MET A 1 -7.66 -21.88 18.33
N THR A 2 -7.23 -20.95 17.48
CA THR A 2 -5.84 -20.64 17.15
C THR A 2 -5.29 -19.52 18.04
N THR A 3 -4.02 -19.65 18.43
CA THR A 3 -3.23 -18.77 19.32
C THR A 3 -3.43 -17.27 19.09
N ILE A 4 -3.72 -16.88 17.84
CA ILE A 4 -4.01 -15.50 17.39
C ILE A 4 -5.20 -14.86 18.12
N THR A 5 -6.25 -15.62 18.45
CA THR A 5 -7.41 -15.07 19.18
C THR A 5 -7.07 -14.76 20.64
N LYS A 6 -6.15 -15.53 21.24
CA LYS A 6 -5.69 -15.32 22.61
C LYS A 6 -4.80 -14.08 22.70
N GLU A 7 -3.83 -13.94 21.80
CA GLU A 7 -2.94 -12.77 21.75
C GLU A 7 -3.70 -11.47 21.47
N ARG A 8 -4.70 -11.50 20.56
CA ARG A 8 -5.59 -10.34 20.32
C ARG A 8 -6.37 -9.95 21.58
N ALA A 9 -6.85 -10.92 22.34
CA ALA A 9 -7.58 -10.67 23.60
C ALA A 9 -6.67 -10.11 24.69
N GLU A 10 -5.45 -10.64 24.84
CA GLU A 10 -4.45 -10.15 25.79
C GLU A 10 -4.01 -8.72 25.46
N LEU A 11 -3.73 -8.43 24.18
CA LEU A 11 -3.37 -7.10 23.72
C LEU A 11 -4.52 -6.10 23.92
N LYS A 12 -5.76 -6.50 23.63
CA LYS A 12 -6.94 -5.67 23.89
C LYS A 12 -7.11 -5.37 25.37
N ALA A 13 -6.92 -6.37 26.25
CA ALA A 13 -7.01 -6.19 27.70
C ALA A 13 -5.92 -5.23 28.22
N PHE A 14 -4.70 -5.34 27.71
CA PHE A 14 -3.59 -4.43 28.05
C PHE A 14 -3.90 -2.98 27.67
N ILE A 15 -4.33 -2.73 26.43
CA ILE A 15 -4.63 -1.39 25.93
C ILE A 15 -5.82 -0.78 26.69
N ALA A 16 -6.87 -1.55 26.95
CA ALA A 16 -8.03 -1.09 27.72
C ALA A 16 -7.65 -0.75 29.18
N GLY A 17 -6.78 -1.56 29.81
CA GLY A 17 -6.24 -1.29 31.13
C GLY A 17 -5.43 0.01 31.18
N PHE A 18 -4.56 0.22 30.19
CA PHE A 18 -3.76 1.45 30.07
C PHE A 18 -4.63 2.71 29.92
N LEU A 19 -5.68 2.65 29.10
CA LEU A 19 -6.58 3.77 28.85
C LEU A 19 -7.55 4.05 30.02
N SER A 20 -7.77 3.09 30.92
CA SER A 20 -8.67 3.22 32.07
C SER A 20 -7.98 3.68 33.36
N ASP A 21 -6.64 3.76 33.37
CA ASP A 21 -5.87 4.17 34.54
C ASP A 21 -5.98 5.70 34.79
N PRO A 22 -6.55 6.14 35.93
CA PRO A 22 -6.68 7.56 36.27
C PRO A 22 -5.35 8.32 36.34
N ALA A 23 -4.23 7.64 36.60
CA ALA A 23 -2.88 8.22 36.58
C ALA A 23 -2.46 8.65 35.16
N HIS A 24 -3.13 8.14 34.14
CA HIS A 24 -2.91 8.45 32.73
C HIS A 24 -4.06 9.26 32.10
N ASP A 25 -5.16 9.51 32.83
CA ASP A 25 -6.39 10.15 32.32
C ASP A 25 -6.43 11.68 32.52
N ASN A 26 -5.72 12.21 33.53
CA ASN A 26 -5.82 13.65 33.85
C ASN A 26 -5.15 14.62 32.86
N GLN A 27 -4.50 14.12 31.79
CA GLN A 27 -3.86 14.94 30.75
C GLN A 27 -4.19 14.51 29.30
N SER A 28 -5.10 13.55 29.11
CA SER A 28 -4.92 12.58 28.01
C SER A 28 -5.96 12.59 26.89
N SER A 29 -6.86 13.56 26.82
CA SER A 29 -7.63 13.78 25.57
C SER A 29 -6.74 14.26 24.42
N ARG A 30 -5.50 14.71 24.70
CA ARG A 30 -4.50 15.19 23.71
C ARG A 30 -3.15 14.48 23.77
N SER A 31 -3.01 13.44 24.61
CA SER A 31 -1.77 12.67 24.68
C SER A 31 -1.64 11.83 23.42
N MET A 32 -0.57 12.07 22.66
CA MET A 32 -0.27 11.32 21.43
C MET A 32 -0.21 9.81 21.68
N THR A 33 0.30 9.39 22.84
CA THR A 33 0.35 7.98 23.24
C THR A 33 -1.03 7.38 23.45
N ALA A 34 -1.93 8.10 24.13
CA ALA A 34 -3.30 7.61 24.33
C ALA A 34 -4.10 7.59 23.03
N GLU A 35 -3.84 8.53 22.12
CA GLU A 35 -4.47 8.54 20.80
C GLU A 35 -4.03 7.34 19.95
N VAL A 36 -2.74 7.01 19.95
CA VAL A 36 -2.23 5.80 19.31
C VAL A 36 -2.89 4.55 19.90
N PHE A 37 -3.03 4.48 21.23
CA PHE A 37 -3.70 3.36 21.88
C PHE A 37 -5.20 3.27 21.55
N ARG A 38 -5.92 4.40 21.42
CA ARG A 38 -7.31 4.41 20.96
C ARG A 38 -7.44 3.94 19.51
N ILE A 39 -6.55 4.36 18.63
CA ILE A 39 -6.51 3.91 17.23
C ILE A 39 -6.22 2.40 17.17
N ALA A 40 -5.27 1.92 17.98
CA ALA A 40 -4.95 0.51 18.09
C ALA A 40 -6.15 -0.29 18.62
N LEU A 41 -6.85 0.20 19.66
CA LEU A 41 -8.06 -0.42 20.19
C LEU A 41 -9.18 -0.46 19.15
N ALA A 42 -9.44 0.64 18.45
CA ALA A 42 -10.42 0.71 17.37
C ALA A 42 -10.08 -0.24 16.21
N SER A 43 -8.80 -0.43 15.90
CA SER A 43 -8.34 -1.39 14.89
C SER A 43 -8.47 -2.83 15.38
N LEU A 44 -8.28 -3.08 16.67
CA LEU A 44 -8.50 -4.38 17.29
C LEU A 44 -9.99 -4.69 17.49
N ASP A 45 -10.86 -3.68 17.54
CA ASP A 45 -12.32 -3.80 17.63
C ASP A 45 -13.03 -3.73 16.28
N ALA A 46 -12.31 -3.33 15.22
CA ALA A 46 -12.79 -3.43 13.87
C ALA A 46 -13.19 -4.89 13.61
N ASP A 47 -14.48 -5.06 13.33
CA ASP A 47 -15.06 -6.36 13.05
C ASP A 47 -14.33 -6.98 11.84
N GLN A 48 -14.15 -8.30 11.83
CA GLN A 48 -13.40 -8.94 10.76
C GLN A 48 -14.04 -8.55 9.41
N PRO A 49 -13.28 -8.04 8.43
CA PRO A 49 -13.84 -7.42 7.23
C PRO A 49 -14.62 -8.42 6.36
N VAL A 50 -14.55 -9.71 6.67
CA VAL A 50 -15.25 -10.78 5.96
C VAL A 50 -16.37 -11.35 6.85
N PRO A 51 -17.65 -11.19 6.46
CA PRO A 51 -18.77 -11.64 7.27
C PRO A 51 -18.75 -13.17 7.48
N GLU A 52 -19.12 -13.61 8.68
CA GLU A 52 -19.15 -15.04 8.99
C GLU A 52 -20.23 -15.78 8.17
N LYS A 53 -21.39 -15.15 7.99
CA LYS A 53 -22.52 -15.71 7.24
C LYS A 53 -22.50 -15.23 5.79
N ILE A 54 -22.96 -16.08 4.87
CA ILE A 54 -23.15 -15.70 3.46
C ILE A 54 -24.11 -14.49 3.41
N PRO A 55 -23.72 -13.36 2.79
CA PRO A 55 -24.61 -12.23 2.57
C PRO A 55 -25.86 -12.63 1.78
N LYS A 56 -27.01 -12.06 2.13
CA LYS A 56 -28.28 -12.34 1.44
C LYS A 56 -28.13 -12.02 -0.06
N GLY A 57 -28.52 -12.96 -0.92
CA GLY A 57 -28.42 -12.84 -2.38
C GLY A 57 -27.11 -13.36 -2.99
N LEU A 58 -26.02 -13.45 -2.22
CA LEU A 58 -24.73 -13.93 -2.74
C LEU A 58 -24.74 -15.43 -3.08
N ALA A 59 -25.47 -16.23 -2.29
CA ALA A 59 -25.59 -17.68 -2.53
C ALA A 59 -26.13 -18.00 -3.93
N GLY A 60 -27.11 -17.23 -4.42
CA GLY A 60 -27.67 -17.41 -5.76
C GLY A 60 -26.68 -17.03 -6.87
N GLN A 61 -25.86 -16.00 -6.64
CA GLN A 61 -24.82 -15.59 -7.59
C GLN A 61 -23.70 -16.62 -7.69
N ILE A 62 -23.25 -17.17 -6.55
CA ILE A 62 -22.24 -18.23 -6.51
C ILE A 62 -22.74 -19.48 -7.26
N VAL A 63 -23.99 -19.88 -7.04
CA VAL A 63 -24.59 -21.03 -7.72
C VAL A 63 -24.79 -20.74 -9.22
N GLY A 64 -25.22 -19.54 -9.60
CA GLY A 64 -25.45 -19.16 -11.00
C GLY A 64 -24.19 -19.10 -11.87
N LEU A 65 -23.00 -18.87 -11.27
CA LEU A 65 -21.71 -18.95 -11.97
C LEU A 65 -21.32 -20.39 -12.35
N LEU A 66 -21.85 -21.38 -11.62
CA LEU A 66 -21.64 -22.80 -11.93
C LEU A 66 -22.76 -23.22 -12.88
N ALA A 67 -22.46 -23.28 -14.18
CA ALA A 67 -23.40 -23.54 -15.26
C ALA A 67 -24.24 -24.84 -15.16
N HIS A 68 -24.05 -25.66 -14.12
CA HIS A 68 -24.88 -26.81 -13.79
C HIS A 68 -25.57 -26.56 -12.44
N ASN A 69 -26.80 -26.06 -12.52
CA ASN A 69 -27.72 -25.91 -11.39
C ASN A 69 -27.86 -27.20 -10.59
N ILE A 70 -27.47 -27.16 -9.32
CA ILE A 70 -28.28 -27.71 -8.24
C ILE A 70 -28.25 -26.62 -7.15
N GLY A 71 -29.42 -26.18 -6.70
CA GLY A 71 -29.61 -25.14 -5.67
C GLY A 71 -29.12 -25.57 -4.29
N ASP A 72 -27.91 -26.11 -4.22
CA ASP A 72 -27.33 -26.70 -3.06
C ASP A 72 -26.68 -25.59 -2.24
N LYS A 73 -27.46 -25.04 -1.31
CA LYS A 73 -27.00 -24.05 -0.32
C LYS A 73 -25.72 -24.53 0.39
N LEU A 74 -25.50 -25.84 0.46
CA LEU A 74 -24.30 -26.45 1.00
C LEU A 74 -23.06 -26.16 0.15
N LEU A 75 -23.17 -26.20 -1.18
CA LEU A 75 -22.08 -25.87 -2.09
C LEU A 75 -21.70 -24.39 -2.01
N ALA A 76 -22.70 -23.51 -1.99
CA ALA A 76 -22.48 -22.08 -1.79
C ALA A 76 -21.79 -21.79 -0.46
N GLN A 77 -22.17 -22.48 0.62
CA GLN A 77 -21.54 -22.36 1.93
C GLN A 77 -20.08 -22.86 1.93
N LYS A 78 -19.79 -23.97 1.25
CA LYS A 78 -18.43 -24.49 1.11
C LYS A 78 -17.52 -23.51 0.36
N ILE A 79 -18.01 -22.94 -0.74
CA ILE A 79 -17.29 -21.94 -1.54
C ILE A 79 -17.07 -20.66 -0.71
N TRP A 80 -18.11 -20.17 -0.03
CA TRP A 80 -17.98 -19.02 0.86
C TRP A 80 -16.96 -19.24 1.97
N ASN A 81 -16.98 -20.42 2.60
CA ASN A 81 -16.02 -20.75 3.66
C ASN A 81 -14.59 -20.82 3.12
N ALA A 82 -14.39 -21.37 1.92
CA ALA A 82 -13.07 -21.43 1.28
C ALA A 82 -12.56 -20.03 0.91
N CYS A 83 -13.40 -19.19 0.29
CA CYS A 83 -13.07 -17.80 -0.02
C CYS A 83 -12.79 -16.97 1.25
N ARG A 84 -13.63 -17.12 2.28
CA ARG A 84 -13.42 -16.45 3.58
C ARG A 84 -12.12 -16.90 4.22
N ALA A 85 -11.81 -18.19 4.20
CA ALA A 85 -10.55 -18.71 4.72
C ALA A 85 -9.36 -18.14 3.95
N ALA A 86 -9.42 -18.05 2.62
CA ALA A 86 -8.37 -17.44 1.81
C ALA A 86 -8.22 -15.93 2.08
N MET A 87 -9.33 -15.19 2.23
CA MET A 87 -9.29 -13.77 2.59
C MET A 87 -8.71 -13.54 3.99
N LEU A 88 -9.01 -14.43 4.95
CA LEU A 88 -8.43 -14.40 6.29
C LEU A 88 -6.95 -14.84 6.30
N GLN A 89 -6.56 -15.79 5.45
CA GLN A 89 -5.16 -16.16 5.24
C GLN A 89 -4.36 -15.05 4.54
N GLY A 90 -4.99 -14.23 3.70
CA GLY A 90 -4.38 -13.03 3.12
C GLY A 90 -3.98 -11.97 4.16
N VAL A 91 -4.56 -12.02 5.36
CA VAL A 91 -4.13 -11.20 6.52
C VAL A 91 -2.82 -11.74 7.11
N GLU A 92 -2.50 -13.03 6.91
CA GLU A 92 -1.23 -13.65 7.31
C GLU A 92 -0.11 -13.43 6.30
N GLN A 93 -0.39 -12.94 5.07
CA GLN A 93 0.68 -12.40 4.25
C GLN A 93 1.18 -11.14 4.97
N PRO A 94 2.43 -11.12 5.46
CA PRO A 94 2.91 -9.92 6.10
C PRO A 94 2.81 -8.81 5.07
N GLN A 95 2.02 -7.78 5.40
CA GLN A 95 2.05 -6.48 4.71
C GLN A 95 3.47 -5.88 4.79
N ASN A 96 4.29 -6.47 5.67
CA ASN A 96 5.71 -6.26 5.91
C ASN A 96 6.60 -7.33 5.24
N ALA A 97 6.11 -8.14 4.28
CA ALA A 97 7.04 -8.76 3.34
C ALA A 97 7.83 -7.60 2.80
N ARG A 98 9.14 -7.52 3.13
CA ARG A 98 9.99 -6.39 2.76
C ARG A 98 9.70 -6.09 1.29
N GLN A 99 8.93 -5.03 1.05
CA GLN A 99 9.06 -4.33 -0.20
C GLN A 99 10.55 -4.06 -0.22
N ASN A 100 11.25 -4.54 -1.25
CA ASN A 100 12.69 -4.31 -1.41
C ASN A 100 12.95 -2.82 -1.66
N ILE A 101 12.48 -1.97 -0.75
CA ILE A 101 12.96 -0.64 -0.52
C ILE A 101 14.31 -0.90 0.17
N PRO A 102 15.44 -0.59 -0.49
CA PRO A 102 16.73 -0.75 0.14
C PRO A 102 16.71 0.01 1.47
N GLU A 103 16.90 -0.72 2.57
CA GLU A 103 16.99 -0.16 3.92
C GLU A 103 18.40 0.42 4.11
N ASN A 104 18.71 1.41 3.27
CA ASN A 104 19.83 2.31 3.43
C ASN A 104 19.25 3.71 3.24
N ILE A 105 18.62 4.25 4.28
CA ILE A 105 18.53 5.70 4.42
C ILE A 105 19.72 6.07 5.30
N PRO A 106 20.91 6.33 4.73
CA PRO A 106 21.99 6.88 5.51
C PRO A 106 21.57 8.28 5.93
N ASP A 107 21.79 8.60 7.21
CA ASP A 107 21.48 9.88 7.84
C ASP A 107 21.70 11.06 6.89
N GLY A 108 20.61 11.78 6.57
CA GLY A 108 20.65 13.13 6.04
C GLY A 108 21.25 13.35 4.65
N ASN A 109 21.76 12.34 3.96
CA ASN A 109 22.20 12.48 2.57
C ASN A 109 21.00 12.21 1.66
N SER A 110 20.47 13.26 1.03
CA SER A 110 19.66 13.11 -0.19
C SER A 110 20.34 12.07 -1.09
N PRO A 111 19.59 11.14 -1.73
CA PRO A 111 20.18 10.19 -2.65
C PRO A 111 21.11 10.96 -3.59
N ALA A 112 22.41 10.70 -3.49
CA ALA A 112 23.35 11.24 -4.45
C ALA A 112 22.81 10.84 -5.82
N ILE A 113 22.62 11.82 -6.70
CA ILE A 113 22.16 11.59 -8.07
C ILE A 113 23.11 10.51 -8.63
N PRO A 114 22.60 9.33 -9.04
CA PRO A 114 23.47 8.28 -9.55
C PRO A 114 24.31 8.82 -10.71
N ASP A 115 25.56 8.40 -10.84
CA ASP A 115 26.52 8.99 -11.80
C ASP A 115 26.02 9.02 -13.27
N ASP A 116 25.07 8.16 -13.62
CA ASP A 116 24.46 8.08 -14.96
C ASP A 116 23.27 9.03 -15.19
N TRP A 117 22.88 9.84 -14.20
CA TRP A 117 21.74 10.74 -14.28
C TRP A 117 22.18 12.18 -14.58
N VAL A 118 21.60 12.77 -15.62
CA VAL A 118 21.86 14.15 -16.02
C VAL A 118 20.78 15.07 -15.46
N MET A 119 21.19 16.21 -14.91
CA MET A 119 20.25 17.26 -14.48
C MET A 119 19.67 17.97 -15.70
N VAL A 120 18.34 17.93 -15.80
CA VAL A 120 17.59 18.53 -16.91
C VAL A 120 16.54 19.47 -16.32
N PRO A 121 16.31 20.66 -16.92
CA PRO A 121 15.23 21.54 -16.50
C PRO A 121 13.88 20.83 -16.48
N LYS A 122 13.04 21.15 -15.48
CA LYS A 122 11.66 20.64 -15.37
C LYS A 122 10.80 20.95 -16.62
N GLU A 123 11.11 22.05 -17.29
CA GLU A 123 10.46 22.50 -18.50
C GLU A 123 11.53 22.61 -19.60
N PRO A 124 11.34 21.97 -20.77
CA PRO A 124 12.36 21.95 -21.81
C PRO A 124 12.60 23.36 -22.35
N THR A 125 13.87 23.75 -22.47
CA THR A 125 14.24 25.07 -23.02
C THR A 125 14.01 25.12 -24.52
N GLN A 126 13.94 26.33 -25.09
CA GLN A 126 13.81 26.51 -26.54
C GLN A 126 14.92 25.82 -27.33
N ALA A 127 16.14 25.76 -26.77
CA ALA A 127 17.27 25.06 -27.38
C ALA A 127 17.04 23.54 -27.43
N MET A 128 16.54 22.95 -26.34
CA MET A 128 16.19 21.53 -26.27
C MET A 128 15.08 21.18 -27.26
N ILE A 129 14.03 22.00 -27.33
CA ILE A 129 12.90 21.82 -28.25
C ILE A 129 13.39 21.88 -29.70
N LYS A 130 14.21 22.89 -30.04
CA LYS A 130 14.78 23.05 -31.38
C LYS A 130 15.67 21.86 -31.78
N ALA A 131 16.51 21.38 -30.86
CA ALA A 131 17.38 20.24 -31.10
C ALA A 131 16.58 18.96 -31.37
N TRP A 132 15.55 18.69 -30.56
CA TRP A 132 14.63 17.57 -30.79
C TRP A 132 13.96 17.66 -32.16
N LEU A 133 13.35 18.81 -32.46
CA LEU A 133 12.60 19.00 -33.71
C LEU A 133 13.50 18.87 -34.94
N SER A 134 14.75 19.32 -34.87
CA SER A 134 15.72 19.17 -35.96
C SER A 134 16.05 17.70 -36.25
N GLU A 135 16.18 16.87 -35.22
CA GLU A 135 16.48 15.44 -35.37
C GLU A 135 15.29 14.64 -35.91
N VAL A 136 14.09 14.97 -35.43
CA VAL A 136 12.84 14.40 -35.95
C VAL A 136 12.62 14.80 -37.41
N ALA A 137 12.88 16.07 -37.76
CA ALA A 137 12.80 16.55 -39.14
C ALA A 137 13.80 15.84 -40.09
N ASN A 138 14.94 15.39 -39.55
CA ASN A 138 15.93 14.59 -40.28
C ASN A 138 15.61 13.09 -40.30
N TRP A 139 14.41 12.68 -39.89
CA TRP A 139 13.96 11.28 -39.85
C TRP A 139 14.85 10.33 -39.03
N ARG A 140 15.64 10.87 -38.08
CA ARG A 140 16.55 10.09 -37.22
C ARG A 140 15.81 9.40 -36.04
N GLY A 141 14.53 9.70 -35.89
CA GLY A 141 13.63 9.09 -34.91
C GLY A 141 13.68 9.74 -33.53
N HIS A 142 12.71 9.39 -32.68
CA HIS A 142 12.50 10.01 -31.36
C HIS A 142 13.67 9.79 -30.39
N VAL A 143 14.40 8.67 -30.50
CA VAL A 143 15.58 8.40 -29.66
C VAL A 143 16.71 9.39 -29.97
N ALA A 144 16.95 9.70 -31.24
CA ALA A 144 17.94 10.69 -31.63
C ALA A 144 17.52 12.10 -31.19
N GLY A 145 16.24 12.43 -31.35
CA GLY A 145 15.67 13.69 -30.85
C GLY A 145 15.80 13.86 -29.33
N TYR A 146 15.55 12.81 -28.55
CA TYR A 146 15.71 12.86 -27.10
C TYR A 146 17.17 13.06 -26.69
N LYS A 147 18.11 12.33 -27.32
CA LYS A 147 19.54 12.52 -27.07
C LYS A 147 20.01 13.93 -27.38
N ALA A 148 19.55 14.50 -28.51
CA ALA A 148 19.88 15.88 -28.88
C ALA A 148 19.26 16.91 -27.92
N ALA A 149 18.05 16.68 -27.43
CA ALA A 149 17.44 17.52 -26.42
C ALA A 149 18.22 17.49 -25.09
N LEU A 150 18.66 16.32 -24.64
CA LEU A 150 19.49 16.19 -23.44
C LEU A 150 20.86 16.86 -23.61
N ALA A 151 21.49 16.74 -24.78
CA ALA A 151 22.75 17.42 -25.08
C ALA A 151 22.62 18.95 -25.11
N ALA A 152 21.45 19.46 -25.49
CA ALA A 152 21.13 20.88 -25.49
C ALA A 152 20.59 21.38 -24.14
N ALA A 153 20.47 20.51 -23.12
CA ALA A 153 20.04 20.91 -21.80
C ALA A 153 21.13 21.76 -21.13
N PRO A 154 20.77 22.91 -20.52
CA PRO A 154 21.72 23.73 -19.79
C PRO A 154 22.29 22.93 -18.62
N GLN A 155 23.59 22.66 -18.65
CA GLN A 155 24.28 21.99 -17.56
C GLN A 155 24.53 23.02 -16.45
N HIS A 156 24.08 22.71 -15.24
CA HIS A 156 24.45 23.52 -14.07
C HIS A 156 25.96 23.32 -13.84
N GLU A 157 26.78 24.33 -14.16
CA GLU A 157 28.19 24.33 -13.78
C GLU A 157 28.26 24.36 -12.24
N VAL A 158 28.65 23.24 -11.64
CA VAL A 158 29.05 23.19 -10.24
C VAL A 158 30.37 23.97 -10.15
N LYS A 159 30.29 25.19 -9.61
CA LYS A 159 31.44 26.06 -9.37
C LYS A 159 32.06 25.78 -8.01
#